data_AF-A0A699SU71-F1
#
_entry.id   AF-A0A699SU71-F1
#
_cell.length_a   1.000
_cell.length_b   1.000
_cell.length_c   1.000
_cell.angle_alpha   90.00
_cell.angle_beta   90.00
_cell.angle_gamma   90.00
#
_symmetry.space_group_name_H-M   'P 1'
#
loop_
_entity.id
_entity.type
_entity.pdbx_description
1 polymer ?
#
loop_
_entity_poly.entity_id
_entity_poly.type
_entity_poly.pdbx_seq_one_letter_code
_entity_poly.pdbx_strand_id
1 'polypeptide(L)' 'KEFSFTETGLDQYAIAKYAESFELIPKTLAENAGLNAMEIISTLYADHASGNVKVGIDLEQGACKDVSTLKIWDLYTT' A
#
# COMPACT_ATOMS: atom_id res chain seq x y z
N LYS A 1 4.36 -8.80 1.90
CA LYS A 1 4.04 -10.16 2.39
C LYS A 1 4.99 -11.23 1.86
N GLU A 2 5.63 -11.07 0.70
CA GLU A 2 6.53 -12.08 0.14
C GLU A 2 7.66 -12.51 1.09
N PHE A 3 8.28 -11.55 1.79
CA PHE A 3 9.35 -11.83 2.75
C PHE A 3 8.92 -12.73 3.92
N SER A 4 7.64 -12.73 4.33
CA SER A 4 7.22 -13.65 5.40
C SER A 4 7.27 -15.11 4.96
N PHE A 5 7.16 -15.41 3.66
CA PHE A 5 7.19 -16.78 3.16
C PHE A 5 8.60 -17.37 3.07
N THR A 6 9.64 -16.55 3.18
CA THR A 6 11.03 -17.01 3.23
C THR A 6 11.46 -17.38 4.65
N GLU A 7 10.73 -16.91 5.67
CA GLU A 7 10.99 -17.22 7.07
C GLU A 7 10.24 -18.48 7.52
N THR A 8 10.78 -19.16 8.52
CA THR A 8 10.21 -20.42 9.05
C THR A 8 9.82 -20.27 10.51
N GLY A 9 8.85 -21.08 10.96
CA GLY A 9 8.41 -21.07 12.35
C GLY A 9 7.37 -19.99 12.64
N LEU A 10 7.32 -19.50 13.89
CA LEU A 10 6.28 -18.57 14.35
C LEU A 10 6.47 -17.14 13.82
N ASP A 11 7.71 -16.75 13.52
CA ASP A 11 8.05 -15.39 13.12
C ASP A 11 7.44 -15.00 11.77
N GLN A 12 7.18 -15.98 10.88
CA GLN A 12 6.50 -15.75 9.61
C GLN A 12 5.15 -15.03 9.81
N TYR A 13 4.40 -15.38 10.87
CA TYR A 13 3.08 -14.80 11.13
C TYR A 13 3.20 -13.36 11.63
N ALA A 14 4.19 -13.08 12.48
CA ALA A 14 4.46 -11.73 12.96
C ALA A 14 4.89 -10.81 11.81
N ILE A 15 5.77 -11.28 10.93
CA ILE A 15 6.22 -10.54 9.74
C ILE A 15 5.05 -10.30 8.78
N ALA A 16 4.22 -11.31 8.53
CA ALA A 16 3.04 -11.17 7.68
C ALA A 16 2.07 -10.11 8.23
N LYS A 17 1.82 -10.13 9.54
CA LYS A 17 0.95 -9.16 10.21
C LYS A 17 1.56 -7.76 10.26
N TYR A 18 2.87 -7.64 10.44
CA TYR A 18 3.56 -6.37 10.33
C TYR A 18 3.44 -5.78 8.92
N ALA A 19 3.62 -6.60 7.88
CA ALA A 19 3.42 -6.17 6.50
C ALA A 19 1.96 -5.74 6.22
N GLU A 20 0.98 -6.46 6.76
CA GLU A 20 -0.44 -6.11 6.67
C GLU A 20 -0.76 -4.79 7.39
N SER A 21 -0.05 -4.46 8.48
CA SER A 21 -0.27 -3.21 9.22
C SER A 21 0.01 -1.95 8.40
N PHE A 22 0.89 -2.04 7.38
CA PHE A 22 1.14 -0.91 6.47
C PHE A 22 -0.07 -0.57 5.59
N GLU A 23 -1.02 -1.49 5.42
CA GLU A 23 -2.28 -1.23 4.70
C GLU A 23 -3.15 -0.19 5.42
N LEU A 24 -2.89 0.07 6.70
CA LEU A 24 -3.62 1.08 7.47
C LEU A 24 -3.50 2.49 6.88
N ILE A 25 -2.30 2.87 6.41
CA ILE A 25 -2.05 4.22 5.86
C ILE A 25 -2.94 4.50 4.64
N PRO A 26 -2.89 3.69 3.55
CA PRO A 26 -3.75 3.91 2.39
C PRO A 26 -5.24 3.77 2.73
N LYS A 27 -5.59 2.88 3.66
CA LYS A 27 -6.98 2.70 4.11
C LYS A 27 -7.52 3.99 4.74
N THR A 28 -6.79 4.55 5.69
CA THR A 28 -7.20 5.77 6.41
C THR A 28 -7.26 6.97 5.46
N LEU A 29 -6.33 7.09 4.51
CA LEU A 29 -6.38 8.15 3.49
C LEU A 29 -7.64 8.03 2.62
N ALA A 30 -7.97 6.83 2.15
CA ALA A 30 -9.15 6.59 1.34
C ALA A 30 -10.45 6.86 2.13
N GLU A 31 -10.54 6.39 3.38
CA GLU A 31 -11.69 6.63 4.26
C GLU A 31 -11.90 8.12 4.52
N ASN A 32 -10.84 8.86 4.82
CA ASN A 32 -10.89 10.31 5.06
C ASN A 32 -11.30 11.10 3.80
N ALA A 33 -10.96 10.60 2.61
CA ALA A 33 -11.37 11.18 1.33
C ALA A 33 -12.78 10.75 0.89
N GLY A 34 -13.47 9.90 1.66
CA GLY A 34 -14.79 9.38 1.31
C GLY A 34 -14.78 8.35 0.17
N LEU A 35 -13.63 7.76 -0.12
CA LEU A 35 -13.43 6.74 -1.15
C LEU A 35 -13.68 5.33 -0.61
N ASN A 36 -13.92 4.38 -1.49
CA ASN A 36 -14.02 2.97 -1.12
C ASN A 36 -12.61 2.39 -0.84
N ALA A 37 -12.23 2.36 0.44
CA ALA A 37 -10.91 1.89 0.84
C ALA A 37 -10.62 0.44 0.43
N MET A 38 -11.63 -0.44 0.34
CA MET A 38 -11.44 -1.82 -0.07
C MET A 38 -11.05 -1.94 -1.54
N GLU A 39 -11.68 -1.14 -2.40
CA GLU A 39 -11.38 -1.08 -3.84
C GLU A 39 -9.99 -0.49 -4.09
N ILE A 40 -9.63 0.56 -3.37
CA ILE A 40 -8.30 1.19 -3.45
C ILE A 40 -7.20 0.21 -3.04
N ILE A 41 -7.36 -0.48 -1.91
CA ILE A 41 -6.37 -1.48 -1.46
C ILE A 41 -6.26 -2.62 -2.48
N SER A 42 -7.38 -3.11 -3.02
CA SER A 42 -7.37 -4.15 -4.04
C SER A 42 -6.62 -3.73 -5.31
N THR A 43 -6.79 -2.47 -5.73
CA THR A 43 -6.13 -1.92 -6.91
C THR A 43 -4.63 -1.74 -6.68
N LEU A 44 -4.24 -1.17 -5.53
CA LEU A 44 -2.83 -1.08 -5.11
C LEU A 44 -2.15 -2.44 -5.12
N TYR A 45 -2.83 -3.48 -4.61
CA TYR A 45 -2.31 -4.84 -4.62
C TYR A 45 -2.07 -5.38 -6.03
N ALA A 46 -3.03 -5.19 -6.93
CA ALA A 46 -2.90 -5.63 -8.32
C ALA A 46 -1.74 -4.91 -9.03
N ASP A 47 -1.64 -3.59 -8.87
CA ASP A 47 -0.59 -2.79 -9.49
C ASP A 47 0.80 -3.15 -8.94
N HIS A 48 0.94 -3.30 -7.63
CA HIS A 48 2.23 -3.66 -7.02
C HIS A 48 2.64 -5.09 -7.36
N ALA A 49 1.69 -6.03 -7.44
CA ALA A 49 1.95 -7.40 -7.90
C ALA A 49 2.39 -7.46 -9.38
N SER A 50 1.99 -6.48 -10.19
CA SER A 50 2.45 -6.33 -11.58
C SER A 50 3.86 -5.73 -11.71
N GLY A 51 4.50 -5.36 -10.60
CA GLY A 51 5.83 -4.75 -10.55
C GLY A 51 5.82 -3.22 -10.48
N ASN A 52 4.64 -2.59 -10.47
CA ASN A 52 4.52 -1.13 -10.42
C ASN A 52 4.54 -0.61 -8.98
N VAL A 53 5.72 -0.67 -8.34
CA VAL A 53 5.91 -0.28 -6.92
C VAL A 53 5.74 1.22 -6.63
N LYS A 54 5.67 2.05 -7.68
CA LYS A 54 5.51 3.51 -7.57
C LYS A 54 4.06 3.96 -7.55
N VAL A 55 3.11 3.02 -7.60
CA VAL A 55 1.69 3.36 -7.56
C VAL A 55 1.28 3.69 -6.13
N GLY A 56 0.56 4.80 -5.98
CA GLY A 56 -0.06 5.25 -4.74
C GLY A 56 -1.47 5.77 -5.00
N ILE A 57 -2.10 6.32 -3.97
CA ILE A 57 -3.48 6.82 -4.03
C ILE A 57 -3.48 8.29 -4.45
N ASP A 58 -4.17 8.59 -5.54
CA ASP A 58 -4.55 9.95 -5.92
C ASP A 58 -5.93 10.27 -5.30
N LEU A 59 -5.94 11.13 -4.27
CA LEU A 59 -7.17 11.51 -3.57
C LEU A 59 -8.06 12.46 -4.38
N GLU A 60 -7.51 13.19 -5.36
CA GLU A 60 -8.30 14.11 -6.18
C GLU A 60 -9.14 13.35 -7.21
N GLN A 61 -8.55 12.30 -7.80
CA GLN A 61 -9.20 11.48 -8.82
C GLN A 61 -9.83 10.20 -8.26
N GLY A 62 -9.53 9.86 -7.00
CA GLY A 62 -10.02 8.64 -6.36
C GLY A 62 -9.50 7.36 -7.00
N ALA A 63 -8.30 7.40 -7.58
CA ALA A 63 -7.72 6.29 -8.35
C ALA A 63 -6.27 6.02 -7.95
N CYS A 64 -5.76 4.83 -8.27
CA CYS A 64 -4.36 4.48 -8.07
C CYS A 64 -3.51 4.97 -9.25
N LYS A 65 -2.43 5.71 -8.98
CA LYS A 65 -1.54 6.29 -9.99
C LYS A 65 -0.09 6.35 -9.54
N ASP A 66 0.83 6.47 -10.49
CA ASP A 66 2.26 6.64 -10.19
C ASP A 66 2.52 7.97 -9.47
N VAL A 67 2.94 7.89 -8.20
CA VAL A 67 3.19 9.05 -7.34
C VAL A 67 4.35 9.91 -7.84
N SER A 68 5.26 9.34 -8.62
CA SER A 68 6.40 10.05 -9.21
C SER A 68 5.93 11.10 -10.21
N THR A 69 4.86 10.79 -10.96
CA THR A 69 4.24 11.71 -11.92
C THR A 69 3.48 12.83 -11.22
N LEU A 70 2.90 12.52 -10.06
CA LEU A 70 2.17 13.47 -9.21
C LEU A 70 3.10 14.32 -8.33
N LYS A 71 4.40 14.01 -8.30
CA LYS A 71 5.42 14.67 -7.46
C LYS A 71 5.11 14.61 -5.96
N ILE A 72 4.46 13.54 -5.51
CA ILE A 72 4.19 13.28 -4.10
C ILE A 72 5.36 12.46 -3.56
N TRP A 73 6.19 13.09 -2.73
CA TRP A 73 7.40 12.49 -2.16
C TRP A 73 7.45 12.71 -0.66
N ASP A 74 7.86 11.67 0.06
CA ASP A 74 8.16 11.76 1.49
C ASP A 74 9.66 11.78 1.74
N LEU A 75 10.06 12.44 2.83
CA LEU A 75 11.45 12.47 3.26
C LEU A 75 11.83 11.12 3.87
N TYR A 76 12.90 10.50 3.37
CA TYR A 76 13.37 9.18 3.77
C TYR A 76 13.67 9.02 5.28
N THR A 77 14.02 10.11 5.97
CA THR A 77 14.41 10.07 7.39
C THR A 77 13.24 10.11 8.37
N THR A 78 12.02 10.29 7.88
CA THR A 78 10.80 10.42 8.69
C THR A 78 10.16 9.06 8.88
#